data_AF-A0A4T0CV99-F1
#
_entry.id   AF-A0A4T0CV99-F1
#
_cell.length_a   1.000
_cell.length_b   1.000
_cell.length_c   1.000
_cell.angle_alpha   90.00
_cell.angle_beta   90.00
_cell.angle_gamma   90.00
#
_symmetry.space_group_name_H-M   'P 1'
#
loop_
_entity.id
_entity.type
_entity.pdbx_description
1 polymer ?
#
loop_
_entity_poly.entity_id
_entity_poly.type
_entity_poly.pdbx_seq_one_letter_code
_entity_poly.pdbx_strand_id
1 'polypeptide(L)'
;MKRVHARTLDKAWADLTPQQRLNIAEQVAGYISLLATKTAKRFETISGCGVGTPALIAGWPFESPIHTWFRRTLPPYSAAEYRNYAKRISTAPPPEFDDEFVFYHDDQGPTNILVSDDGDSVAAIIDWENAAFYPRYWVATVQFAHAGFLLEPPKGQRRFEGDDEWGLSLVAALKQHGFDSCKEAYKAWSKGKAEDVDTEKDLAEWRKILDDGYPYEESDV
;
A
#
# COMPACT_ATOMS: atom_id res chain seq x y z
N MET A 1 -22.17 -7.80 -4.80
CA MET A 1 -20.96 -8.51 -5.26
C MET A 1 -21.18 -10.02 -5.12
N LYS A 2 -20.51 -10.86 -5.92
CA LYS A 2 -20.51 -12.32 -5.76
C LYS A 2 -19.22 -12.75 -5.06
N ARG A 3 -19.31 -13.73 -4.15
CA ARG A 3 -18.14 -14.31 -3.50
C ARG A 3 -17.34 -15.12 -4.52
N VAL A 4 -16.02 -14.95 -4.52
CA VAL A 4 -15.10 -15.80 -5.28
C VAL A 4 -14.60 -16.90 -4.35
N HIS A 5 -14.74 -18.15 -4.77
CA HIS A 5 -14.23 -19.31 -4.04
C HIS A 5 -12.82 -19.61 -4.56
N ALA A 6 -11.82 -19.18 -3.82
CA ALA A 6 -10.41 -19.31 -4.16
C ALA A 6 -9.55 -19.17 -2.90
N ARG A 7 -8.28 -19.59 -2.97
CA ARG A 7 -7.29 -19.34 -1.91
C ARG A 7 -6.56 -18.04 -2.19
N THR A 8 -6.13 -17.36 -1.13
CA THR A 8 -5.21 -16.22 -1.27
C THR A 8 -3.87 -16.73 -1.79
N LEU A 9 -3.12 -15.86 -2.49
CA LEU A 9 -1.77 -16.15 -2.94
C LEU A 9 -0.89 -16.57 -1.76
N ASP A 10 -1.02 -15.87 -0.62
CA ASP A 10 -0.36 -16.22 0.64
C ASP A 10 -0.57 -17.70 1.03
N LYS A 11 -1.82 -18.18 1.00
CA LYS A 11 -2.15 -19.56 1.37
C LYS A 11 -1.81 -20.59 0.32
N ALA A 12 -1.78 -20.20 -0.96
CA ALA A 12 -1.43 -21.09 -2.06
C ALA A 12 0.08 -21.19 -2.30
N TRP A 13 0.88 -20.22 -1.85
CA TRP A 13 2.28 -20.03 -2.25
C TRP A 13 3.15 -21.27 -2.18
N ALA A 14 3.04 -22.03 -1.08
CA ALA A 14 3.81 -23.24 -0.84
C ALA A 14 3.51 -24.38 -1.83
N ASP A 15 2.30 -24.39 -2.41
CA ASP A 15 1.85 -25.41 -3.35
C ASP A 15 2.15 -25.02 -4.81
N LEU A 16 2.40 -23.74 -5.08
CA LEU A 16 2.66 -23.24 -6.43
C LEU A 16 4.06 -23.64 -6.91
N THR A 17 4.12 -24.08 -8.17
CA THR A 17 5.40 -24.28 -8.85
C THR A 17 6.10 -22.94 -9.11
N PRO A 18 7.43 -22.93 -9.34
CA PRO A 18 8.14 -21.71 -9.70
C PRO A 18 7.55 -21.02 -10.95
N GLN A 19 7.14 -21.79 -11.96
CA GLN A 19 6.52 -21.21 -13.16
C GLN A 19 5.16 -20.57 -12.85
N GLN A 20 4.36 -21.17 -11.98
CA GLN A 20 3.08 -20.61 -11.54
C GLN A 20 3.25 -19.28 -10.81
N ARG A 21 4.22 -19.20 -9.90
CA ARG A 21 4.55 -17.96 -9.18
C ARG A 21 4.94 -16.83 -10.14
N LEU A 22 5.75 -17.15 -11.15
CA LEU A 22 6.12 -16.21 -12.21
C LEU A 22 4.89 -15.77 -13.03
N ASN A 23 4.07 -16.71 -13.49
CA ASN A 23 2.85 -16.42 -14.27
C ASN A 23 1.88 -15.52 -13.48
N ILE A 24 1.74 -15.74 -12.17
CA ILE A 24 0.91 -14.91 -11.29
C ILE A 24 1.50 -13.51 -11.14
N ALA A 25 2.82 -13.39 -10.92
CA ALA A 25 3.50 -12.09 -10.83
C ALA A 25 3.33 -11.27 -12.13
N GLU A 26 3.45 -11.92 -13.29
CA GLU A 26 3.22 -11.29 -14.60
C GLU A 26 1.77 -10.83 -14.77
N GLN A 27 0.79 -11.64 -14.41
CA GLN A 27 -0.63 -11.26 -14.45
C GLN A 27 -0.93 -10.06 -13.54
N VAL A 28 -0.43 -10.11 -12.29
CA VAL A 28 -0.62 -9.02 -11.32
C VAL A 28 0.03 -7.73 -11.81
N ALA A 29 1.25 -7.79 -12.35
CA ALA A 29 1.91 -6.64 -12.96
C ALA A 29 1.13 -6.09 -14.17
N GLY A 30 0.56 -6.97 -14.99
CA GLY A 30 -0.32 -6.61 -16.10
C GLY A 30 -1.58 -5.87 -15.65
N TYR A 31 -2.24 -6.33 -14.58
CA TYR A 31 -3.40 -5.64 -14.01
C TYR A 31 -3.02 -4.29 -13.40
N ILE A 32 -1.90 -4.21 -12.67
CA ILE A 32 -1.39 -2.94 -12.13
C ILE A 32 -1.10 -1.97 -13.28
N SER A 33 -0.47 -2.42 -14.35
CA SER A 33 -0.21 -1.62 -15.54
C SER A 33 -1.50 -1.12 -16.19
N LEU A 34 -2.53 -1.96 -16.26
CA LEU A 34 -3.85 -1.58 -16.76
C LEU A 34 -4.52 -0.51 -15.88
N LEU A 35 -4.50 -0.67 -14.56
CA LEU A 35 -5.04 0.32 -13.62
C LEU A 35 -4.31 1.67 -13.75
N ALA A 36 -2.99 1.63 -13.85
CA ALA A 36 -2.14 2.81 -13.96
C ALA A 36 -2.32 3.58 -15.29
N THR A 37 -3.08 3.05 -16.26
CA THR A 37 -3.54 3.83 -17.43
C THR A 37 -4.54 4.93 -17.02
N LYS A 38 -5.15 4.81 -15.84
CA LYS A 38 -5.98 5.86 -15.25
C LYS A 38 -5.09 6.77 -14.43
N THR A 39 -5.11 8.05 -14.78
CA THR A 39 -4.22 9.04 -14.17
C THR A 39 -5.01 10.23 -13.64
N ALA A 40 -4.41 10.94 -12.69
CA ALA A 40 -4.94 12.18 -12.12
C ALA A 40 -3.81 13.19 -11.89
N LYS A 41 -4.17 14.47 -11.78
CA LYS A 41 -3.23 15.55 -11.43
C LYS A 41 -3.07 15.75 -9.93
N ARG A 42 -3.77 14.93 -9.13
CA ARG A 42 -3.84 15.04 -7.68
C ARG A 42 -3.64 13.67 -7.05
N PHE A 43 -3.00 13.68 -5.90
CA PHE A 43 -2.95 12.58 -4.95
C PHE A 43 -4.25 12.56 -4.16
N GLU A 44 -5.20 11.71 -4.53
CA GLU A 44 -6.53 11.64 -3.95
C GLU A 44 -7.20 10.30 -4.26
N THR A 45 -8.27 9.96 -3.55
CA THR A 45 -9.12 8.82 -3.91
C THR A 45 -9.92 9.11 -5.18
N ILE A 46 -10.57 8.09 -5.75
CA ILE A 46 -11.44 8.27 -6.93
C ILE A 46 -12.60 9.26 -6.70
N SER A 47 -12.98 9.47 -5.45
CA SER A 47 -14.04 10.42 -5.04
C SER A 47 -13.50 11.81 -4.70
N GLY A 48 -12.20 12.08 -4.90
CA GLY A 48 -11.56 13.35 -4.57
C GLY A 48 -11.31 13.56 -3.08
N CYS A 49 -11.29 12.48 -2.29
CA CYS A 49 -11.04 12.52 -0.85
C CYS A 49 -9.57 12.24 -0.51
N GLY A 50 -9.21 12.44 0.76
CA GLY A 50 -7.88 12.14 1.27
C GLY A 50 -7.52 10.65 1.20
N VAL A 51 -6.23 10.36 1.11
CA VAL A 51 -5.69 9.00 0.91
C VAL A 51 -5.13 8.46 2.22
N GLY A 52 -5.56 7.25 2.59
CA GLY A 52 -5.09 6.56 3.79
C GLY A 52 -3.96 5.58 3.48
N THR A 53 -2.71 6.06 3.50
CA THR A 53 -1.53 5.20 3.30
C THR A 53 -0.55 5.38 4.45
N PRO A 54 -0.59 4.48 5.46
CA PRO A 54 0.34 4.45 6.59
C PRO A 54 1.81 4.62 6.27
N ALA A 55 2.27 4.10 5.14
CA ALA A 55 3.68 4.11 4.77
C ALA A 55 4.15 5.45 4.16
N LEU A 56 3.22 6.26 3.66
CA LEU A 56 3.50 7.61 3.12
C LEU A 56 3.25 8.71 4.16
N ILE A 57 2.54 8.38 5.24
CA ILE A 57 2.39 9.21 6.43
C ILE A 57 3.60 8.89 7.32
N ALA A 58 4.52 9.85 7.51
CA ALA A 58 5.77 9.65 8.26
C ALA A 58 5.61 8.69 9.44
N GLY A 59 6.50 7.70 9.57
CA GLY A 59 6.16 6.43 10.20
C GLY A 59 5.48 6.52 11.57
N TRP A 60 4.33 5.82 11.66
CA TRP A 60 3.62 5.39 12.87
C TRP A 60 4.55 5.21 14.06
N PRO A 61 4.63 6.19 14.98
CA PRO A 61 5.32 5.98 16.23
C PRO A 61 4.51 4.96 17.02
N PHE A 62 5.11 3.82 17.40
CA PHE A 62 4.47 2.87 18.32
C PHE A 62 4.15 3.51 19.69
N GLU A 63 4.79 4.65 19.97
CA GLU A 63 4.62 5.51 21.14
C GLU A 63 3.53 6.59 20.93
N SER A 64 2.85 6.63 19.78
CA SER A 64 1.76 7.59 19.54
C SER A 64 0.61 7.31 20.50
N PRO A 65 0.02 8.35 21.12
CA PRO A 65 -1.19 8.18 21.93
C PRO A 65 -2.41 7.77 21.09
N ILE A 66 -2.34 7.94 19.76
CA ILE A 66 -3.40 7.60 18.82
C ILE A 66 -3.33 6.10 18.49
N HIS A 67 -4.43 5.37 18.69
CA HIS A 67 -4.44 3.93 18.47
C HIS A 67 -4.25 3.56 17.00
N THR A 68 -3.63 2.40 16.77
CA THR A 68 -3.32 1.82 15.45
C THR A 68 -4.51 1.62 14.50
N TRP A 69 -5.76 1.58 14.97
CA TRP A 69 -6.94 1.48 14.10
C TRP A 69 -7.51 2.84 13.69
N PHE A 70 -7.04 3.95 14.25
CA PHE A 70 -7.48 5.28 13.85
C PHE A 70 -6.94 5.60 12.46
N ARG A 71 -7.84 5.68 11.47
CA ARG A 71 -7.46 5.88 10.08
C ARG A 71 -7.03 7.33 9.85
N ARG A 72 -5.74 7.52 9.61
CA ARG A 72 -5.18 8.81 9.18
C ARG A 72 -5.19 8.91 7.67
N THR A 73 -5.53 10.10 7.17
CA THR A 73 -5.51 10.38 5.74
C THR A 73 -4.66 11.60 5.46
N LEU A 74 -3.90 11.54 4.36
CA LEU A 74 -3.32 12.73 3.76
C LEU A 74 -4.43 13.43 2.97
N PRO A 75 -4.57 14.76 3.07
CA PRO A 75 -5.54 15.48 2.27
C PRO A 75 -5.20 15.37 0.78
N PRO A 76 -6.17 15.64 -0.11
CA PRO A 76 -5.91 15.74 -1.53
C PRO A 76 -4.81 16.75 -1.86
N TYR A 77 -3.75 16.31 -2.53
CA TYR A 77 -2.62 17.17 -2.88
C TYR A 77 -2.43 17.28 -4.39
N SER A 78 -2.10 18.47 -4.89
CA SER A 78 -1.39 18.62 -6.17
C SER A 78 0.03 18.04 -6.08
N ALA A 79 0.69 17.83 -7.22
CA ALA A 79 2.07 17.34 -7.25
C ALA A 79 3.04 18.25 -6.47
N ALA A 80 2.88 19.57 -6.56
CA ALA A 80 3.69 20.53 -5.83
C ALA A 80 3.46 20.45 -4.30
N GLU A 81 2.20 20.34 -3.87
CA GLU A 81 1.86 20.20 -2.45
C GLU A 81 2.37 18.88 -1.88
N TYR A 82 2.24 17.77 -2.62
CA TYR A 82 2.77 16.47 -2.19
C TYR A 82 4.30 16.50 -2.08
N ARG A 83 5.01 17.12 -3.03
CA ARG A 83 6.48 17.28 -2.92
C ARG A 83 6.89 18.10 -1.72
N ASN A 84 6.17 19.19 -1.43
CA ASN A 84 6.42 19.99 -0.24
C ASN A 84 6.15 19.19 1.05
N TYR A 85 5.05 18.44 1.10
CA TYR A 85 4.75 17.54 2.19
C TYR A 85 5.88 16.51 2.39
N ALA A 86 6.27 15.81 1.34
CA ALA A 86 7.27 14.75 1.43
C ALA A 86 8.64 15.27 1.86
N LYS A 87 9.05 16.47 1.39
CA LYS A 87 10.28 17.14 1.84
C LYS A 87 10.21 17.60 3.30
N ARG A 88 9.03 17.98 3.78
CA ARG A 88 8.85 18.50 5.13
C ARG A 88 8.98 17.40 6.19
N ILE A 89 8.46 16.21 5.92
CA ILE A 89 8.40 15.13 6.92
C ILE A 89 9.68 14.31 7.07
N SER A 90 10.68 14.54 6.20
CA SER A 90 11.95 13.83 6.23
C SER A 90 13.15 14.73 6.01
N THR A 91 14.25 14.41 6.68
CA THR A 91 15.59 15.00 6.53
C THR A 91 16.32 14.45 5.31
N ALA A 92 15.89 13.29 4.78
CA ALA A 92 16.39 12.74 3.52
C ALA A 92 15.48 13.16 2.35
N PRO A 93 16.01 13.28 1.12
CA PRO A 93 15.18 13.63 -0.03
C PRO A 93 14.16 12.53 -0.34
N PRO A 94 12.90 12.87 -0.65
CA PRO A 94 11.91 11.89 -1.11
C PRO A 94 12.27 11.35 -2.50
N PRO A 95 11.74 10.17 -2.88
CA PRO A 95 11.78 9.72 -4.27
C PRO A 95 11.16 10.77 -5.21
N GLU A 96 11.85 11.03 -6.32
CA GLU A 96 11.37 11.94 -7.37
C GLU A 96 10.25 11.29 -8.19
N PHE A 97 9.34 12.12 -8.70
CA PHE A 97 8.21 11.68 -9.51
C PHE A 97 7.64 12.80 -10.37
N ASP A 98 6.98 12.40 -11.46
CA ASP A 98 6.32 13.29 -12.42
C ASP A 98 5.09 13.98 -11.83
N ASP A 99 4.54 14.97 -12.53
CA ASP A 99 3.35 15.72 -12.08
C ASP A 99 2.02 14.98 -12.22
N GLU A 100 2.08 13.68 -12.53
CA GLU A 100 0.93 12.82 -12.75
C GLU A 100 0.94 11.62 -11.82
N PHE A 101 -0.22 11.35 -11.23
CA PHE A 101 -0.46 10.24 -10.34
C PHE A 101 -1.20 9.12 -11.08
N VAL A 102 -0.93 7.87 -10.73
CA VAL A 102 -1.50 6.68 -11.35
C VAL A 102 -2.45 5.98 -10.39
N PHE A 103 -3.57 5.46 -10.89
CA PHE A 103 -4.50 4.70 -10.07
C PHE A 103 -3.90 3.36 -9.66
N TYR A 104 -3.86 3.09 -8.36
CA TYR A 104 -3.23 1.91 -7.79
C TYR A 104 -3.98 1.43 -6.53
N HIS A 105 -3.88 0.12 -6.27
CA HIS A 105 -4.45 -0.55 -5.11
C HIS A 105 -3.38 -0.69 -4.03
N ASP A 106 -3.36 0.21 -3.05
CA ASP A 106 -2.26 0.32 -2.09
C ASP A 106 -2.24 -0.70 -0.95
N ASP A 107 -3.13 -1.69 -1.04
CA ASP A 107 -3.13 -2.88 -0.17
C ASP A 107 -3.12 -4.17 -0.98
N GLN A 108 -2.49 -4.19 -2.16
CA GLN A 108 -2.48 -5.34 -3.06
C GLN A 108 -1.40 -6.38 -2.67
N GLY A 109 -1.38 -6.76 -1.39
CA GLY A 109 -0.50 -7.79 -0.87
C GLY A 109 -0.98 -9.22 -1.20
N PRO A 110 -0.17 -10.25 -0.88
CA PRO A 110 -0.49 -11.65 -1.19
C PRO A 110 -1.75 -12.18 -0.48
N THR A 111 -2.22 -11.51 0.57
CA THR A 111 -3.51 -11.83 1.23
C THR A 111 -4.73 -11.34 0.45
N ASN A 112 -4.57 -10.35 -0.44
CA ASN A 112 -5.65 -9.72 -1.19
C ASN A 112 -5.68 -10.13 -2.67
N ILE A 113 -4.80 -11.06 -3.06
CA ILE A 113 -4.78 -11.69 -4.39
C ILE A 113 -5.31 -13.11 -4.24
N LEU A 114 -6.38 -13.45 -4.96
CA LEU A 114 -6.95 -14.79 -5.02
C LEU A 114 -6.44 -15.51 -6.28
N VAL A 115 -6.01 -16.77 -6.14
CA VAL A 115 -5.52 -17.60 -7.25
C VAL A 115 -6.51 -18.70 -7.62
N SER A 116 -6.54 -19.07 -8.90
CA SER A 116 -7.36 -20.20 -9.39
C SER A 116 -6.94 -21.51 -8.73
N ASP A 117 -7.85 -22.49 -8.71
CA ASP A 117 -7.61 -23.79 -8.07
C ASP A 117 -6.42 -24.56 -8.68
N ASP A 118 -6.17 -24.37 -9.98
CA ASP A 118 -5.00 -24.93 -10.67
C ASP A 118 -3.69 -24.19 -10.36
N GLY A 119 -3.76 -22.99 -9.77
CA GLY A 119 -2.61 -22.14 -9.45
C GLY A 119 -2.01 -21.37 -10.63
N ASP A 120 -2.61 -21.42 -11.82
CA ASP A 120 -2.04 -20.82 -13.04
C ASP A 120 -2.52 -19.38 -13.30
N SER A 121 -3.57 -18.91 -12.61
CA SER A 121 -4.16 -17.61 -12.86
C SER A 121 -4.60 -16.87 -11.61
N VAL A 122 -4.71 -15.55 -11.72
CA VAL A 122 -5.34 -14.72 -10.70
C VAL A 122 -6.86 -14.78 -10.88
N ALA A 123 -7.55 -15.33 -9.88
CA ALA A 123 -8.99 -15.44 -9.87
C ALA A 123 -9.69 -14.11 -9.50
N ALA A 124 -9.10 -13.34 -8.58
CA ALA A 124 -9.62 -12.02 -8.19
C ALA A 124 -8.59 -11.20 -7.40
N ILE A 125 -8.82 -9.89 -7.32
CA ILE A 125 -8.18 -8.97 -6.38
C ILE A 125 -9.29 -8.36 -5.51
N ILE A 126 -9.10 -8.37 -4.20
CA ILE A 126 -10.08 -7.90 -3.21
C ILE A 126 -9.50 -6.76 -2.36
N ASP A 127 -10.35 -6.17 -1.53
CA ASP A 127 -9.97 -5.16 -0.52
C ASP A 127 -9.49 -3.80 -1.06
N TRP A 128 -10.30 -3.22 -1.96
CA TRP A 128 -10.00 -2.00 -2.71
C TRP A 128 -10.11 -0.69 -1.89
N GLU A 129 -10.24 -0.75 -0.56
CA GLU A 129 -10.54 0.43 0.28
C GLU A 129 -9.42 1.48 0.34
N ASN A 130 -8.20 1.07 -0.03
CA ASN A 130 -7.02 1.91 -0.13
C ASN A 130 -6.66 2.25 -1.61
N ALA A 131 -7.59 2.03 -2.55
CA ALA A 131 -7.35 2.40 -3.95
C ALA A 131 -7.47 3.92 -4.17
N ALA A 132 -6.43 4.52 -4.74
CA ALA A 132 -6.31 5.96 -4.97
C ALA A 132 -5.31 6.27 -6.08
N PHE A 133 -5.05 7.55 -6.34
CA PHE A 133 -4.03 8.02 -7.27
C PHE A 133 -2.71 8.25 -6.53
N TYR A 134 -1.69 7.47 -6.86
CA TYR A 134 -0.39 7.45 -6.19
C TYR A 134 0.75 7.94 -7.10
N PRO A 135 1.86 8.44 -6.52
CA PRO A 135 3.06 8.73 -7.30
C PRO A 135 3.55 7.46 -8.01
N ARG A 136 4.00 7.57 -9.26
CA ARG A 136 4.39 6.38 -10.05
C ARG A 136 5.49 5.55 -9.40
N TYR A 137 6.45 6.16 -8.71
CA TYR A 137 7.50 5.43 -7.98
C TYR A 137 6.94 4.49 -6.91
N TRP A 138 5.78 4.82 -6.35
CA TRP A 138 5.20 4.12 -5.21
C TRP A 138 4.76 2.71 -5.55
N VAL A 139 4.23 2.50 -6.76
CA VAL A 139 3.66 1.23 -7.24
C VAL A 139 4.58 0.03 -7.04
N ALA A 140 5.87 0.16 -7.41
CA ALA A 140 6.88 -0.89 -7.21
C ALA A 140 7.65 -0.76 -5.89
N THR A 141 7.56 0.40 -5.22
CA THR A 141 8.27 0.65 -3.96
C THR A 141 7.51 0.09 -2.76
N VAL A 142 6.18 0.17 -2.78
CA VAL A 142 5.31 -0.25 -1.67
C VAL A 142 5.47 -1.74 -1.32
N GLN A 143 5.84 -2.56 -2.32
CA GLN A 143 6.11 -3.99 -2.16
C GLN A 143 7.17 -4.29 -1.08
N PHE A 144 7.98 -3.30 -0.72
CA PHE A 144 9.03 -3.39 0.30
C PHE A 144 8.84 -2.40 1.47
N ALA A 145 7.70 -1.72 1.54
CA ALA A 145 7.46 -0.62 2.47
C ALA A 145 6.83 -1.07 3.79
N HIS A 146 6.02 -2.14 3.80
CA HIS A 146 5.43 -2.69 5.01
C HIS A 146 5.08 -4.18 4.89
N ALA A 147 4.80 -4.78 6.04
CA ALA A 147 4.55 -6.21 6.20
C ALA A 147 3.35 -6.74 5.39
N GLY A 148 2.37 -5.89 5.07
CA GLY A 148 1.18 -6.32 4.31
C GLY A 148 1.48 -6.87 2.90
N PHE A 149 2.63 -6.51 2.33
CA PHE A 149 3.05 -6.96 1.00
C PHE A 149 3.92 -8.22 1.00
N LEU A 150 4.33 -8.72 2.18
CA LEU A 150 5.15 -9.91 2.30
C LEU A 150 4.26 -11.11 2.61
N LEU A 151 4.68 -12.28 2.13
CA LEU A 151 4.14 -13.58 2.50
C LEU A 151 4.23 -13.79 4.01
N GLU A 152 3.19 -14.41 4.57
CA GLU A 152 3.20 -14.81 5.96
C GLU A 152 4.23 -15.93 6.18
N PRO A 153 5.08 -15.83 7.21
CA PRO A 153 6.01 -16.89 7.52
C PRO A 153 5.25 -18.15 7.94
N PRO A 154 5.83 -19.35 7.74
CA PRO A 154 5.26 -20.59 8.24
C PRO A 154 4.95 -20.50 9.75
N LYS A 155 3.87 -21.15 10.18
CA LYS A 155 3.41 -21.09 11.57
C LYS A 155 4.55 -21.41 12.56
N GLY A 156 4.76 -20.50 13.52
CA GLY A 156 5.79 -20.63 14.55
C GLY A 156 7.17 -20.09 14.14
N GLN A 157 7.32 -19.59 12.91
CA GLN A 157 8.52 -18.88 12.48
C GLN A 157 8.32 -17.37 12.58
N ARG A 158 9.38 -16.66 12.95
CA ARG A 158 9.41 -15.20 12.80
C ARG A 158 9.57 -14.88 11.33
N ARG A 159 9.02 -13.74 10.92
CA ARG A 159 9.27 -13.18 9.58
C ARG A 159 10.77 -12.94 9.42
N PHE A 160 11.33 -13.41 8.31
CA PHE A 160 12.74 -13.19 7.99
C PHE A 160 13.01 -11.69 7.77
N GLU A 161 14.24 -11.26 8.05
CA GLU A 161 14.72 -9.95 7.64
C GLU A 161 15.04 -9.99 6.14
N GLY A 162 14.27 -9.27 5.33
CA GLY A 162 14.53 -9.16 3.90
C GLY A 162 13.27 -9.03 3.06
N ASP A 163 13.48 -8.99 1.74
CA ASP A 163 12.41 -9.08 0.75
C ASP A 163 12.14 -10.55 0.47
N ASP A 164 10.87 -10.91 0.29
CA ASP A 164 10.48 -12.27 -0.04
C ASP A 164 10.46 -12.52 -1.55
N GLU A 165 10.33 -13.80 -1.92
CA GLU A 165 10.30 -14.25 -3.32
C GLU A 165 9.14 -13.61 -4.11
N TRP A 166 8.00 -13.38 -3.45
CA TRP A 166 6.85 -12.71 -4.05
C TRP A 166 7.16 -11.26 -4.44
N GLY A 167 7.58 -10.43 -3.48
CA GLY A 167 7.88 -9.01 -3.73
C GLY A 167 8.97 -8.84 -4.79
N LEU A 168 10.01 -9.68 -4.75
CA LEU A 168 11.07 -9.69 -5.76
C LEU A 168 10.54 -10.04 -7.16
N SER A 169 9.71 -11.07 -7.28
CA SER A 169 9.13 -11.52 -8.55
C SER A 169 8.19 -10.47 -9.14
N LEU A 170 7.32 -9.90 -8.31
CA LEU A 170 6.39 -8.87 -8.74
C LEU A 170 7.11 -7.59 -9.17
N VAL A 171 8.12 -7.13 -8.44
CA VAL A 171 8.89 -5.94 -8.83
C VAL A 171 9.67 -6.18 -10.12
N ALA A 172 10.21 -7.37 -10.34
CA ALA A 172 10.84 -7.73 -11.60
C ALA A 172 9.84 -7.67 -12.78
N ALA A 173 8.61 -8.15 -12.60
CA ALA A 173 7.56 -8.05 -13.62
C ALA A 173 7.09 -6.61 -13.84
N LEU A 174 6.86 -5.84 -12.78
CA LEU A 174 6.48 -4.42 -12.82
C LEU A 174 7.50 -3.56 -13.56
N LYS A 175 8.79 -3.87 -13.44
CA LYS A 175 9.85 -3.20 -14.19
C LYS A 175 9.68 -3.31 -15.71
N GLN A 176 9.15 -4.44 -16.21
CA GLN A 176 8.86 -4.62 -17.63
C GLN A 176 7.73 -3.70 -18.13
N HIS A 177 6.87 -3.24 -17.21
CA HIS A 177 5.82 -2.25 -17.45
C HIS A 177 6.27 -0.81 -17.13
N GLY A 178 7.56 -0.58 -16.91
CA GLY A 178 8.15 0.73 -16.65
C GLY A 178 7.91 1.27 -15.23
N PHE A 179 7.66 0.39 -14.25
CA PHE A 179 7.60 0.77 -12.84
C PHE A 179 8.89 0.35 -12.15
N ASP A 180 9.81 1.29 -11.98
CA ASP A 180 11.03 1.07 -11.22
C ASP A 180 10.78 1.28 -9.72
N SER A 181 11.37 0.40 -8.90
CA SER A 181 11.32 0.52 -7.45
C SER A 181 12.33 1.56 -6.96
N CYS A 182 11.88 2.51 -6.15
CA CYS A 182 12.73 3.49 -5.46
C CYS A 182 13.03 3.07 -4.02
N LYS A 183 13.04 1.75 -3.75
CA LYS A 183 13.21 1.14 -2.43
C LYS A 183 14.26 1.83 -1.55
N GLU A 184 15.47 2.01 -2.03
CA GLU A 184 16.56 2.55 -1.22
C GLU A 184 16.37 4.03 -0.89
N ALA A 185 15.92 4.84 -1.86
CA ALA A 185 15.58 6.25 -1.63
C ALA A 185 14.41 6.37 -0.64
N TYR A 186 13.37 5.55 -0.82
CA TYR A 186 12.23 5.52 0.10
C TYR A 186 12.63 5.04 1.51
N LYS A 187 13.52 4.05 1.65
CA LYS A 187 14.02 3.59 2.95
C LYS A 187 14.81 4.68 3.67
N ALA A 188 15.64 5.44 2.95
CA ALA A 188 16.34 6.59 3.53
C ALA A 188 15.33 7.68 3.96
N TRP A 189 14.39 8.01 3.09
CA TRP A 189 13.34 9.00 3.33
C TRP A 189 12.45 8.64 4.53
N SER A 190 11.91 7.43 4.59
CA SER A 190 10.98 7.01 5.65
C SER A 190 11.63 6.90 7.03
N LYS A 191 12.96 6.68 7.09
CA LYS A 191 13.73 6.66 8.35
C LYS A 191 14.13 8.05 8.84
N GLY A 192 14.36 9.00 7.93
CA GLY A 192 14.89 10.32 8.24
C GLY A 192 13.87 11.27 8.87
N LYS A 193 13.14 10.90 9.92
CA LYS A 193 12.06 11.71 10.49
C LYS A 193 12.48 13.16 10.80
N ALA A 194 11.76 14.14 10.26
CA ALA A 194 12.00 15.57 10.50
C ALA A 194 10.91 16.25 11.33
N GLU A 195 9.68 15.78 11.24
CA GLU A 195 8.54 16.28 12.01
C GLU A 195 7.79 15.12 12.67
N ASP A 196 7.17 15.41 13.81
CA ASP A 196 6.24 14.48 14.43
C ASP A 196 4.99 14.30 13.57
N VAL A 197 4.50 13.07 13.54
CA VAL A 197 3.46 12.60 12.63
C VAL A 197 2.06 13.00 13.10
N ASP A 198 1.92 13.17 14.42
CA ASP A 198 0.65 13.47 15.06
C ASP A 198 0.40 14.97 14.96
N THR A 199 -0.48 15.39 14.06
CA THR A 199 -0.89 16.80 14.04
C THR A 199 -1.77 17.11 15.25
N GLU A 200 -1.83 18.38 15.66
CA GLU A 200 -2.78 18.80 16.72
C GLU A 200 -4.23 18.43 16.35
N LYS A 201 -4.56 18.44 15.06
CA LYS A 201 -5.85 18.00 14.54
C LYS A 201 -6.08 16.51 14.80
N ASP A 202 -5.10 15.65 14.48
CA ASP A 202 -5.20 14.21 14.71
C ASP A 202 -5.37 13.91 16.21
N LEU A 203 -4.64 14.61 17.07
CA LEU A 203 -4.76 14.47 18.52
C LEU A 203 -6.12 14.94 19.05
N ALA A 204 -6.66 16.02 18.50
CA ALA A 204 -7.98 16.52 18.88
C ALA A 204 -9.10 15.56 18.45
N GLU A 205 -9.02 15.03 17.23
CA GLU A 205 -9.97 14.04 16.72
C GLU A 205 -9.90 12.73 17.51
N TRP A 206 -8.69 12.28 17.84
CA TRP A 206 -8.48 11.12 18.69
C TRP A 206 -9.06 11.31 20.11
N ARG A 207 -8.82 12.48 20.74
CA ARG A 207 -9.40 12.81 22.05
C ARG A 207 -10.93 12.79 22.00
N LYS A 208 -11.52 13.34 20.94
CA LYS A 208 -12.97 13.32 20.74
C LYS A 208 -13.52 11.88 20.71
N ILE A 209 -12.85 10.96 20.02
CA ILE A 209 -13.25 9.54 19.99
C ILE A 209 -13.17 8.88 21.37
N LEU A 210 -12.16 9.24 22.18
CA LEU A 210 -12.03 8.75 23.55
C LEU A 210 -13.13 9.30 24.47
N ASP A 211 -13.49 10.57 24.31
CA ASP A 211 -14.47 11.27 25.15
C ASP A 211 -15.92 10.92 24.77
N ASP A 212 -16.24 10.88 23.48
CA ASP A 212 -17.61 10.67 22.96
C ASP A 212 -17.93 9.17 22.74
N GLY A 213 -16.93 8.31 22.81
CA GLY A 213 -17.01 6.92 22.33
C GLY A 213 -16.88 6.84 20.80
N TYR A 214 -16.61 5.65 20.28
CA TYR A 214 -16.56 5.45 18.83
C TYR A 214 -17.96 5.70 18.24
N PRO A 215 -18.10 6.51 17.18
CA PRO A 215 -19.38 6.69 16.52
C PRO A 215 -19.75 5.40 15.77
N TYR A 216 -20.24 4.40 16.50
CA TYR A 216 -21.07 3.36 15.91
C TYR A 216 -22.45 3.97 15.75
N GLU A 217 -22.78 4.43 14.54
CA GLU A 217 -24.18 4.40 14.16
C GLU A 217 -24.52 2.91 14.02
N GLU A 218 -25.28 2.36 14.97
CA GLU A 218 -26.00 1.11 14.76
C GLU A 218 -26.87 1.32 13.52
N SER A 219 -26.37 0.87 12.38
CA SER A 219 -27.22 0.65 11.23
C SER A 219 -28.02 -0.60 11.53
N ASP A 220 -29.24 -0.40 12.04
CA ASP A 220 -30.28 -1.42 12.11
C ASP A 220 -30.50 -2.00 10.69
N VAL A 221 -29.84 -3.12 10.37
CA VAL A 221 -30.12 -3.95 9.19
C VAL A 221 -30.00 -5.43 9.54
#